data_AF-A0A7C1R6T6-F1
#
_entry.id   AF-A0A7C1R6T6-F1
#
_cell.length_a   1.000
_cell.length_b   1.000
_cell.length_c   1.000
_cell.angle_alpha   90.00
_cell.angle_beta   90.00
_cell.angle_gamma   90.00
#
_symmetry.space_group_name_H-M   'P 1'
#
loop_
_entity.id
_entity.type
_entity.pdbx_description
1 polymer ?
#
loop_
_entity_poly.entity_id
_entity_poly.type
_entity_poly.pdbx_seq_one_letter_code
_entity_poly.pdbx_strand_id
1 'polypeptide(L)'
;NLMVDSLDEFWAMNAAILPLDENGVAEVQIDDLGGRINLNDLVSAGGQVDPTTKDRLTHLLIALGITGVSVDALVDWIDPNDETISAYGAEDGQYLMAEPGFRAANQPFVSVSELRLIEGMTEEIYVALRPHVAALPIRGLGINVNTATAEVLMSLHEELTAAQAASIIESREEARFESVQDFLALPEFAGLGLKSTGLGLQTRFFEVVSRITYDDRVVNMVSTVFRNQKGNVRTVHRDTGQKNRITKEPYTISEG
;
A
#
# COMPACT_ATOMS: atom_id res chain seq x y z
N ASN A 1 -24.25 -9.50 -4.60
CA ASN A 1 -23.51 -8.75 -3.56
C ASN A 1 -22.07 -8.63 -4.00
N LEU A 2 -21.65 -7.42 -4.35
CA LEU A 2 -20.23 -7.12 -4.47
C LEU A 2 -19.63 -7.28 -3.07
N MET A 3 -18.52 -8.00 -2.96
CA MET A 3 -17.74 -8.05 -1.72
C MET A 3 -17.20 -6.63 -1.48
N VAL A 4 -17.27 -6.12 -0.26
CA VAL A 4 -16.74 -4.82 0.16
C VAL A 4 -15.84 -5.11 1.34
N ASP A 5 -14.63 -4.55 1.33
CA ASP A 5 -13.69 -4.66 2.44
C ASP A 5 -13.44 -3.27 3.05
N SER A 6 -13.55 -3.14 4.37
CA SER A 6 -13.56 -1.86 5.06
C SER A 6 -12.98 -1.93 6.47
N LEU A 7 -12.57 -0.77 7.03
CA LEU A 7 -11.87 -0.71 8.31
C LEU A 7 -12.77 -0.98 9.54
N ASP A 8 -14.09 -0.96 9.37
CA ASP A 8 -15.10 -1.33 10.38
C ASP A 8 -15.32 -2.85 10.49
N GLU A 9 -14.66 -3.64 9.64
CA GLU A 9 -14.71 -5.10 9.75
C GLU A 9 -13.78 -5.62 10.84
N PHE A 10 -14.17 -6.72 11.49
CA PHE A 10 -13.43 -7.29 12.62
C PHE A 10 -11.94 -7.56 12.32
N TRP A 11 -11.63 -8.05 11.12
CA TRP A 11 -10.24 -8.32 10.71
C TRP A 11 -9.37 -7.06 10.66
N ALA A 12 -9.99 -5.90 10.39
CA ALA A 12 -9.32 -4.63 10.24
C ALA A 12 -9.23 -3.85 11.55
N MET A 13 -10.19 -4.02 12.47
CA MET A 13 -10.27 -3.23 13.70
C MET A 13 -9.27 -3.66 14.79
N ASN A 14 -9.05 -4.97 14.96
CA ASN A 14 -8.37 -5.51 16.15
C ASN A 14 -7.21 -6.44 15.80
N ALA A 15 -6.28 -6.60 16.75
CA ALA A 15 -5.34 -7.70 16.76
C ALA A 15 -5.96 -8.88 17.53
N ALA A 16 -6.12 -10.03 16.88
CA ALA A 16 -6.64 -11.23 17.52
C ALA A 16 -5.60 -11.85 18.47
N ILE A 17 -6.01 -12.14 19.70
CA ILE A 17 -5.24 -12.91 20.68
C ILE A 17 -5.81 -14.33 20.74
N LEU A 18 -4.95 -15.31 20.42
CA LEU A 18 -5.28 -16.72 20.31
C LEU A 18 -4.43 -17.50 21.31
N PRO A 19 -5.01 -17.98 22.43
CA PRO A 19 -4.34 -18.92 23.30
C PRO A 19 -4.02 -20.20 22.52
N LEU A 20 -2.76 -20.67 22.62
CA LEU A 20 -2.35 -21.95 22.02
C LEU A 20 -2.47 -23.07 23.04
N ASP A 21 -1.88 -22.87 24.22
CA ASP A 21 -1.94 -23.71 25.41
C ASP A 21 -1.57 -22.85 26.66
N GLU A 22 -1.31 -23.47 27.81
CA GLU A 22 -0.95 -22.76 29.05
C GLU A 22 0.33 -21.91 28.94
N ASN A 23 1.20 -22.21 27.97
CA ASN A 23 2.52 -21.59 27.82
C ASN A 23 2.65 -20.77 26.53
N GLY A 24 1.62 -20.76 25.68
CA GLY A 24 1.68 -20.24 24.32
C GLY A 24 0.54 -19.29 23.97
N VAL A 25 0.89 -18.16 23.36
CA VAL A 25 -0.08 -17.22 22.78
C VAL A 25 0.36 -16.76 21.40
N ALA A 26 -0.59 -16.69 20.48
CA ALA A 26 -0.43 -16.06 19.17
C ALA A 26 -1.23 -14.76 19.10
N GLU A 27 -0.57 -13.69 18.69
CA GLU A 27 -1.15 -12.39 18.40
C GLU A 27 -1.13 -12.20 16.88
N VAL A 28 -2.26 -11.84 16.28
CA VAL A 28 -2.40 -11.71 14.82
C VAL A 28 -3.11 -10.43 14.45
N GLN A 29 -2.47 -9.60 13.62
CA GLN A 29 -3.04 -8.41 13.02
C GLN A 29 -3.10 -8.57 11.50
N ILE A 30 -4.20 -8.13 10.89
CA ILE A 30 -4.39 -8.14 9.44
C ILE A 30 -4.56 -6.70 8.96
N ASP A 31 -3.74 -6.28 8.00
CA ASP A 31 -3.77 -4.94 7.41
C ASP A 31 -4.07 -5.02 5.91
N ASP A 32 -4.83 -4.03 5.43
CA ASP A 32 -5.11 -3.91 4.00
C ASP A 32 -3.90 -3.37 3.23
N LEU A 33 -3.54 -4.01 2.12
CA LEU A 33 -2.61 -3.46 1.13
C LEU A 33 -3.32 -2.83 -0.08
N GLY A 34 -4.61 -3.10 -0.26
CA GLY A 34 -5.44 -2.57 -1.36
C GLY A 34 -5.79 -1.10 -1.23
N GLY A 35 -5.78 -0.53 -0.02
CA GLY A 35 -5.95 0.92 0.20
C GLY A 35 -4.74 1.77 -0.21
N ARG A 36 -3.63 1.12 -0.62
CA ARG A 36 -2.37 1.77 -0.98
C ARG A 36 -2.21 1.85 -2.50
N ILE A 37 -1.40 2.79 -2.98
CA ILE A 37 -1.03 2.84 -4.40
C ILE A 37 -0.05 1.70 -4.68
N ASN A 38 -0.40 0.81 -5.61
CA ASN A 38 0.53 -0.23 -6.05
C ASN A 38 1.59 0.37 -6.99
N LEU A 39 2.86 0.39 -6.57
CA LEU A 39 3.97 0.90 -7.38
C LEU A 39 4.06 0.19 -8.74
N ASN A 40 3.73 -1.10 -8.77
CA ASN A 40 3.77 -1.89 -9.99
C ASN A 40 2.68 -1.53 -11.01
N ASP A 41 1.70 -0.69 -10.66
CA ASP A 41 0.74 -0.15 -11.62
C ASP A 41 1.34 1.00 -12.46
N LEU A 42 2.48 1.58 -12.04
CA LEU A 42 3.13 2.71 -12.70
C LEU A 42 3.60 2.39 -14.11
N VAL A 43 4.09 1.18 -14.34
CA VAL A 43 4.55 0.71 -15.65
C VAL A 43 3.81 -0.57 -16.01
N SER A 44 3.11 -0.54 -17.14
CA SER A 44 2.39 -1.68 -17.69
C SER A 44 3.34 -2.81 -18.12
N ALA A 45 2.79 -3.99 -18.37
CA ALA A 45 3.58 -5.13 -18.85
C ALA A 45 4.27 -4.89 -20.21
N GLY A 46 3.80 -3.91 -20.99
CA GLY A 46 4.42 -3.50 -22.25
C GLY A 46 5.44 -2.37 -22.13
N GLY A 47 5.85 -2.01 -20.91
CA GLY A 47 6.80 -0.91 -20.65
C GLY A 47 6.21 0.49 -20.79
N GLN A 48 4.89 0.62 -20.97
CA GLN A 48 4.23 1.94 -21.06
C GLN A 48 3.88 2.44 -19.67
N VAL A 49 4.17 3.71 -19.40
CA VAL A 49 3.80 4.40 -18.16
C VAL A 49 2.28 4.57 -18.08
N ASP A 50 1.69 4.21 -16.94
CA ASP A 50 0.28 4.47 -16.65
C ASP A 50 0.12 5.92 -16.15
N PRO A 51 -0.56 6.80 -16.90
CA PRO A 51 -0.65 8.21 -16.55
C PRO A 51 -1.42 8.44 -15.25
N THR A 52 -2.45 7.62 -14.97
CA THR A 52 -3.26 7.78 -13.74
C THR A 52 -2.42 7.47 -12.51
N THR A 53 -1.62 6.41 -12.56
CA THR A 53 -0.74 6.02 -11.46
C THR A 53 0.41 7.02 -11.29
N LYS A 54 0.97 7.51 -12.40
CA LYS A 54 1.99 8.58 -12.37
C LYS A 54 1.47 9.86 -11.71
N ASP A 55 0.28 10.32 -12.07
CA ASP A 55 -0.35 11.50 -11.48
C ASP A 55 -0.60 11.29 -9.98
N ARG A 56 -1.17 10.14 -9.60
CA ARG A 56 -1.42 9.82 -8.19
C ARG A 56 -0.13 9.75 -7.37
N LEU A 57 0.92 9.09 -7.85
CA LEU A 57 2.20 9.08 -7.13
C LEU A 57 2.78 10.49 -7.03
N THR A 58 2.66 11.32 -8.07
CA THR A 58 3.10 12.73 -8.04
C THR A 58 2.35 13.51 -6.97
N HIS A 59 1.02 13.43 -6.93
CA HIS A 59 0.20 14.09 -5.92
C HIS A 59 0.44 13.54 -4.51
N LEU A 60 0.70 12.24 -4.37
CA LEU A 60 1.04 11.64 -3.08
C LEU A 60 2.36 12.23 -2.53
N LEU A 61 3.40 12.34 -3.36
CA LEU A 61 4.65 12.97 -2.95
C LEU A 61 4.43 14.44 -2.53
N ILE A 62 3.60 15.18 -3.26
CA ILE A 62 3.22 16.56 -2.90
C ILE A 62 2.46 16.60 -1.56
N ALA A 63 1.47 15.72 -1.36
CA ALA A 63 0.68 15.63 -0.14
C ALA A 63 1.55 15.32 1.09
N LEU A 64 2.62 14.53 0.90
CA LEU A 64 3.61 14.20 1.93
C LEU A 64 4.72 15.25 2.08
N GLY A 65 4.76 16.29 1.24
CA GLY A 65 5.83 17.29 1.23
C GLY A 65 7.19 16.75 0.79
N ILE A 66 7.20 15.65 0.03
CA ILE A 66 8.42 15.01 -0.46
C ILE A 66 8.86 15.66 -1.78
N THR A 67 10.06 16.25 -1.79
CA THR A 67 10.66 16.85 -2.99
C THR A 67 11.94 16.15 -3.44
N GLY A 68 12.50 15.26 -2.61
CA GLY A 68 13.78 14.60 -2.87
C GLY A 68 13.72 13.42 -3.82
N VAL A 69 12.52 12.89 -4.09
CA VAL A 69 12.29 11.72 -4.94
C VAL A 69 11.44 12.10 -6.13
N SER A 70 11.82 11.62 -7.31
CA SER A 70 11.06 11.81 -8.55
C SER A 70 10.24 10.57 -8.87
N VAL A 71 9.02 10.74 -9.37
CA VAL A 71 8.24 9.62 -9.92
C VAL A 71 8.91 9.06 -11.17
N ASP A 72 9.70 9.86 -11.90
CA ASP A 72 10.42 9.39 -13.08
C ASP A 72 11.51 8.37 -12.71
N ALA A 73 12.19 8.54 -11.57
CA ALA A 73 13.13 7.54 -11.06
C ALA A 73 12.42 6.22 -10.67
N LEU A 74 11.14 6.28 -10.26
CA LEU A 74 10.33 5.08 -10.03
C LEU A 74 9.93 4.39 -11.34
N VAL A 75 9.74 5.15 -12.43
CA VAL A 75 9.49 4.59 -13.76
C VAL A 75 10.72 3.83 -14.24
N ASP A 76 11.87 4.50 -14.26
CA ASP A 76 13.14 3.92 -14.73
C ASP A 76 13.50 2.66 -13.91
N TRP A 77 13.23 2.65 -12.60
CA TRP A 77 13.45 1.45 -11.77
C TRP A 77 12.66 0.21 -12.23
N ILE A 78 11.46 0.40 -12.77
CA ILE A 78 10.52 -0.69 -13.11
C ILE A 78 10.63 -1.12 -14.56
N ASP A 79 10.85 -0.16 -15.46
CA ASP A 79 10.76 -0.42 -16.89
C ASP A 79 11.93 -1.32 -17.37
N PRO A 80 11.78 -2.04 -18.49
CA PRO A 80 12.76 -3.06 -18.87
C PRO A 80 14.00 -2.52 -19.59
N ASN A 81 14.10 -1.22 -19.84
CA ASN A 81 15.19 -0.62 -20.63
C ASN A 81 16.26 0.00 -19.72
N ASP A 82 17.18 0.80 -20.26
CA ASP A 82 18.29 1.44 -19.53
C ASP A 82 18.45 2.90 -19.99
N GLU A 83 17.32 3.51 -20.37
CA GLU A 83 17.22 4.88 -20.88
C GLU A 83 16.38 5.71 -19.92
N THR A 84 17.00 6.73 -19.31
CA THR A 84 16.29 7.63 -18.39
C THR A 84 15.15 8.35 -19.11
N ILE A 85 13.93 8.29 -18.57
CA ILE A 85 12.78 8.94 -19.23
C ILE A 85 12.82 10.48 -19.17
N SER A 86 13.61 11.06 -18.26
CA SER A 86 13.78 12.50 -18.11
C SER A 86 15.09 12.84 -17.39
N ALA A 87 15.38 14.15 -17.24
CA ALA A 87 16.51 14.63 -16.43
C ALA A 87 16.37 14.33 -14.92
N TYR A 88 15.18 13.90 -14.48
CA TYR A 88 14.88 13.50 -13.11
C TYR A 88 14.70 11.97 -12.97
N GLY A 89 15.03 11.22 -14.03
CA GLY A 89 15.12 9.77 -14.04
C GLY A 89 16.45 9.26 -13.47
N ALA A 90 16.56 7.96 -13.24
CA ALA A 90 17.75 7.29 -12.73
C ALA A 90 17.79 5.82 -13.18
N GLU A 91 18.86 5.46 -13.89
CA GLU A 91 19.14 4.14 -14.47
C GLU A 91 20.51 3.61 -13.99
N ASP A 92 21.04 2.54 -14.61
CA ASP A 92 22.32 1.91 -14.20
C ASP A 92 23.46 2.93 -14.07
N GLY A 93 23.53 3.90 -14.98
CA GLY A 93 24.55 4.95 -14.94
C GLY A 93 24.59 5.73 -13.63
N GLN A 94 23.42 5.98 -13.02
CA GLN A 94 23.30 6.65 -11.73
C GLN A 94 23.63 5.69 -10.58
N TYR A 95 23.01 4.51 -10.57
CA TYR A 95 23.13 3.56 -9.44
C TYR A 95 24.50 2.90 -9.32
N LEU A 96 25.26 2.77 -10.42
CA LEU A 96 26.63 2.26 -10.38
C LEU A 96 27.62 3.23 -9.71
N MET A 97 27.24 4.51 -9.54
CA MET A 97 28.05 5.49 -8.79
C MET A 97 27.80 5.45 -7.27
N ALA A 98 26.81 4.68 -6.81
CA ALA A 98 26.55 4.49 -5.39
C ALA A 98 27.65 3.63 -4.71
N GLU A 99 27.65 3.57 -3.39
CA GLU A 99 28.57 2.75 -2.60
C GLU A 99 27.80 1.85 -1.60
N PRO A 100 27.73 0.52 -1.81
CA PRO A 100 28.25 -0.20 -2.98
C PRO A 100 27.41 0.10 -4.24
N GLY A 101 28.05 0.11 -5.41
CA GLY A 101 27.36 0.32 -6.69
C GLY A 101 26.44 -0.86 -7.02
N PHE A 102 25.27 -0.55 -7.59
CA PHE A 102 24.28 -1.53 -8.04
C PHE A 102 23.64 -1.09 -9.37
N ARG A 103 22.74 -1.92 -9.89
CA ARG A 103 22.00 -1.66 -11.13
C ARG A 103 20.53 -1.41 -10.82
N ALA A 104 19.87 -0.66 -11.69
CA ALA A 104 18.41 -0.57 -11.66
C ALA A 104 17.82 -1.99 -11.78
N ALA A 105 16.65 -2.20 -11.18
CA ALA A 105 16.06 -3.54 -11.12
C ALA A 105 15.51 -3.99 -12.49
N ASN A 106 15.03 -3.03 -13.27
CA ASN A 106 14.41 -3.15 -14.60
C ASN A 106 13.31 -4.22 -14.62
N GLN A 107 12.57 -4.26 -13.51
CA GLN A 107 11.51 -5.21 -13.23
C GLN A 107 10.53 -4.63 -12.19
N PRO A 108 9.31 -5.17 -12.09
CA PRO A 108 8.38 -4.79 -11.03
C PRO A 108 9.00 -4.96 -9.64
N PHE A 109 8.69 -4.02 -8.74
CA PHE A 109 9.00 -4.12 -7.32
C PHE A 109 8.53 -5.48 -6.76
N VAL A 110 9.45 -6.20 -6.13
CA VAL A 110 9.19 -7.44 -5.38
C VAL A 110 8.84 -7.10 -3.94
N SER A 111 9.47 -6.06 -3.39
CA SER A 111 9.25 -5.55 -2.05
C SER A 111 9.19 -4.03 -2.02
N VAL A 112 8.30 -3.49 -1.19
CA VAL A 112 8.26 -2.04 -0.94
C VAL A 112 9.59 -1.51 -0.36
N SER A 113 10.41 -2.36 0.26
CA SER A 113 11.72 -1.97 0.79
C SER A 113 12.73 -1.54 -0.28
N GLU A 114 12.55 -1.97 -1.54
CA GLU A 114 13.42 -1.55 -2.66
C GLU A 114 13.31 -0.04 -2.93
N LEU A 115 12.25 0.63 -2.45
CA LEU A 115 12.17 2.09 -2.48
C LEU A 115 13.42 2.76 -1.88
N ARG A 116 14.09 2.14 -0.90
CA ARG A 116 15.35 2.65 -0.32
C ARG A 116 16.51 2.75 -1.31
N LEU A 117 16.42 2.07 -2.45
CA LEU A 117 17.44 2.08 -3.49
C LEU A 117 17.20 3.18 -4.53
N ILE A 118 16.03 3.81 -4.52
CA ILE A 118 15.67 4.85 -5.47
C ILE A 118 16.48 6.11 -5.22
N GLU A 119 16.95 6.73 -6.31
CA GLU A 119 17.69 7.98 -6.25
C GLU A 119 16.91 9.05 -5.45
N GLY A 120 17.61 9.69 -4.51
CA GLY A 120 17.04 10.70 -3.63
C GLY A 120 16.19 10.18 -2.46
N MET A 121 16.00 8.87 -2.31
CA MET A 121 15.26 8.30 -1.18
C MET A 121 16.09 8.36 0.11
N THR A 122 15.67 9.18 1.08
CA THR A 122 16.19 9.13 2.45
C THR A 122 15.34 8.17 3.31
N GLU A 123 15.84 7.81 4.50
CA GLU A 123 15.05 6.98 5.42
C GLU A 123 13.78 7.71 5.88
N GLU A 124 13.84 9.02 6.08
CA GLU A 124 12.67 9.83 6.45
C GLU A 124 11.61 9.81 5.35
N ILE A 125 12.03 9.97 4.08
CA ILE A 125 11.11 9.88 2.93
C ILE A 125 10.52 8.48 2.84
N TYR A 126 11.35 7.44 2.97
CA TYR A 126 10.89 6.06 2.93
C TYR A 126 9.85 5.78 4.02
N VAL A 127 10.12 6.19 5.27
CA VAL A 127 9.21 5.99 6.41
C VAL A 127 7.89 6.74 6.17
N ALA A 128 7.94 7.96 5.63
CA ALA A 128 6.75 8.74 5.30
C ALA A 128 5.96 8.11 4.15
N LEU A 129 6.62 7.57 3.12
CA LEU A 129 5.95 7.04 1.92
C LEU A 129 5.39 5.63 2.11
N ARG A 130 6.10 4.76 2.84
CA ARG A 130 5.79 3.32 2.99
C ARG A 130 4.32 3.02 3.39
N PRO A 131 3.63 3.77 4.26
CA PRO A 131 2.23 3.49 4.62
C PRO A 131 1.25 3.62 3.45
N HIS A 132 1.61 4.40 2.43
CA HIS A 132 0.71 4.82 1.35
C HIS A 132 0.89 4.02 0.06
N VAL A 133 1.95 3.22 -0.03
CA VAL A 133 2.31 2.45 -1.23
C VAL A 133 2.50 0.97 -0.94
N ALA A 134 2.37 0.14 -1.98
CA ALA A 134 2.59 -1.30 -1.94
C ALA A 134 3.34 -1.78 -3.18
N ALA A 135 4.02 -2.92 -3.05
CA ALA A 135 4.60 -3.66 -4.18
C ALA A 135 3.81 -4.96 -4.35
N LEU A 136 2.76 -4.93 -5.19
CA LEU A 136 1.87 -6.07 -5.40
C LEU A 136 2.15 -6.73 -6.77
N PRO A 137 2.11 -8.06 -6.86
CA PRO A 137 2.45 -8.78 -8.10
C PRO A 137 1.32 -8.77 -9.14
N ILE A 138 0.12 -8.29 -8.78
CA ILE A 138 -1.03 -8.17 -9.69
C ILE A 138 -1.31 -6.69 -9.89
N ARG A 139 -1.35 -6.28 -11.15
CA ARG A 139 -1.62 -4.90 -11.55
C ARG A 139 -3.10 -4.62 -11.71
N GLY A 140 -3.48 -3.35 -11.63
CA GLY A 140 -4.82 -2.86 -11.98
C GLY A 140 -5.93 -3.34 -11.04
N LEU A 141 -5.58 -3.68 -9.80
CA LEU A 141 -6.57 -4.02 -8.76
C LEU A 141 -7.35 -2.79 -8.29
N GLY A 142 -6.79 -1.60 -8.49
CA GLY A 142 -7.35 -0.34 -8.02
C GLY A 142 -7.12 -0.11 -6.53
N ILE A 143 -7.41 1.11 -6.10
CA ILE A 143 -7.30 1.54 -4.70
C ILE A 143 -8.62 1.25 -4.00
N ASN A 144 -8.58 0.50 -2.90
CA ASN A 144 -9.71 0.32 -2.00
C ASN A 144 -9.98 1.63 -1.22
N VAL A 145 -11.02 2.37 -1.61
CA VAL A 145 -11.32 3.68 -1.00
C VAL A 145 -11.78 3.55 0.47
N ASN A 146 -12.30 2.38 0.85
CA ASN A 146 -12.73 2.11 2.23
C ASN A 146 -11.56 1.87 3.20
N THR A 147 -10.31 1.84 2.72
CA THR A 147 -9.12 1.63 3.55
C THR A 147 -7.96 2.57 3.23
N ALA A 148 -8.10 3.39 2.18
CA ALA A 148 -7.09 4.37 1.79
C ALA A 148 -6.81 5.40 2.90
N THR A 149 -5.54 5.72 3.10
CA THR A 149 -5.10 6.80 4.00
C THR A 149 -5.51 8.18 3.46
N ALA A 150 -5.51 9.21 4.30
CA ALA A 150 -5.82 10.59 3.88
C ALA A 150 -4.95 11.05 2.69
N GLU A 151 -3.66 10.76 2.72
CA GLU A 151 -2.68 11.17 1.71
C GLU A 151 -2.90 10.44 0.37
N VAL A 152 -3.33 9.17 0.42
CA VAL A 152 -3.76 8.44 -0.78
C VAL A 152 -5.07 9.00 -1.33
N LEU A 153 -6.01 9.45 -0.48
CA LEU A 153 -7.22 10.13 -0.94
C LEU A 153 -6.89 11.49 -1.58
N MET A 154 -5.98 12.27 -0.98
CA MET A 154 -5.48 13.51 -1.57
C MET A 154 -4.80 13.26 -2.91
N SER A 155 -4.15 12.11 -3.09
CA SER A 155 -3.48 11.77 -4.35
C SER A 155 -4.41 11.64 -5.55
N LEU A 156 -5.72 11.48 -5.33
CA LEU A 156 -6.68 11.24 -6.40
C LEU A 156 -6.84 12.44 -7.34
N HIS A 157 -6.56 13.66 -6.88
CA HIS A 157 -6.63 14.88 -7.67
C HIS A 157 -5.75 15.98 -7.05
N GLU A 158 -5.09 16.81 -7.86
CA GLU A 158 -4.16 17.85 -7.39
C GLU A 158 -4.82 18.90 -6.46
N GLU A 159 -6.11 19.14 -6.65
CA GLU A 159 -6.89 20.12 -5.87
C GLU A 159 -7.47 19.57 -4.56
N LEU A 160 -7.28 18.27 -4.24
CA LEU A 160 -7.82 17.71 -2.99
C LEU A 160 -6.99 18.13 -1.78
N THR A 161 -7.65 18.84 -0.87
CA THR A 161 -7.04 19.33 0.36
C THR A 161 -7.09 18.30 1.48
N ALA A 162 -6.24 18.49 2.50
CA ALA A 162 -6.27 17.68 3.72
C ALA A 162 -7.63 17.76 4.46
N ALA A 163 -8.31 18.91 4.41
CA ALA A 163 -9.63 19.09 5.01
C ALA A 163 -10.70 18.25 4.28
N GLN A 164 -10.68 18.21 2.94
CA GLN A 164 -11.55 17.35 2.16
C GLN A 164 -11.25 15.87 2.43
N ALA A 165 -9.98 15.47 2.46
CA ALA A 165 -9.60 14.10 2.80
C ALA A 165 -10.08 13.68 4.19
N ALA A 166 -9.99 14.57 5.19
CA ALA A 166 -10.53 14.32 6.52
C ALA A 166 -12.05 14.14 6.51
N SER A 167 -12.79 14.99 5.78
CA SER A 167 -14.25 14.87 5.62
C SER A 167 -14.67 13.55 4.95
N ILE A 168 -13.90 13.11 3.94
CA ILE A 168 -14.12 11.81 3.28
C ILE A 168 -13.91 10.66 4.27
N ILE A 169 -12.89 10.74 5.12
CA ILE A 169 -12.62 9.72 6.15
C ILE A 169 -13.74 9.69 7.19
N GLU A 170 -14.20 10.85 7.65
CA GLU A 170 -15.34 10.95 8.58
C GLU A 170 -16.59 10.31 7.97
N SER A 171 -16.91 10.65 6.73
CA SER A 171 -18.04 10.04 6.00
C SER A 171 -17.92 8.51 5.91
N ARG A 172 -16.71 8.00 5.66
CA ARG A 172 -16.42 6.56 5.60
C ARG A 172 -16.55 5.87 6.95
N GLU A 173 -16.17 6.55 8.04
CA GLU A 173 -16.26 6.02 9.41
C GLU A 173 -17.71 5.98 9.89
N GLU A 174 -18.56 6.92 9.45
CA GLU A 174 -20.02 6.86 9.67
C GLU A 174 -20.66 5.73 8.89
N ALA A 175 -20.33 5.60 7.59
CA ALA A 175 -20.79 4.54 6.73
C ALA A 175 -19.80 4.28 5.59
N ARG A 176 -19.31 3.03 5.51
CA ARG A 176 -18.47 2.59 4.39
C ARG A 176 -19.18 2.78 3.04
N PHE A 177 -18.39 2.98 1.99
CA PHE A 177 -18.91 3.06 0.62
C PHE A 177 -19.28 1.67 0.09
N GLU A 178 -20.49 1.54 -0.46
CA GLU A 178 -21.01 0.28 -1.03
C GLU A 178 -20.86 0.23 -2.57
N SER A 179 -20.63 1.37 -3.22
CA SER A 179 -20.21 1.46 -4.62
C SER A 179 -19.15 2.56 -4.84
N VAL A 180 -18.34 2.43 -5.89
CA VAL A 180 -17.41 3.50 -6.30
C VAL A 180 -18.18 4.75 -6.72
N GLN A 181 -19.42 4.59 -7.20
CA GLN A 181 -20.31 5.71 -7.53
C GLN A 181 -20.70 6.51 -6.29
N ASP A 182 -20.99 5.84 -5.16
CA ASP A 182 -21.31 6.53 -3.90
C ASP A 182 -20.12 7.34 -3.41
N PHE A 183 -18.91 6.78 -3.47
CA PHE A 183 -17.67 7.48 -3.18
C PHE A 183 -17.49 8.71 -4.08
N LEU A 184 -17.65 8.56 -5.40
CA LEU A 184 -17.50 9.66 -6.35
C LEU A 184 -18.60 10.72 -6.27
N ALA A 185 -19.72 10.42 -5.60
CA ALA A 185 -20.83 11.36 -5.40
C ALA A 185 -20.60 12.32 -4.22
N LEU A 186 -19.50 12.15 -3.47
CA LEU A 186 -19.16 13.02 -2.34
C LEU A 186 -18.99 14.49 -2.77
N PRO A 187 -19.53 15.46 -2.00
CA PRO A 187 -19.41 16.89 -2.31
C PRO A 187 -17.98 17.39 -2.48
N GLU A 188 -17.03 16.76 -1.78
CA GLU A 188 -15.59 17.05 -1.86
C GLU A 188 -15.02 16.89 -3.26
N PHE A 189 -15.66 16.08 -4.11
CA PHE A 189 -15.27 15.82 -5.49
C PHE A 189 -16.03 16.67 -6.52
N ALA A 190 -16.95 17.53 -6.08
CA ALA A 190 -17.78 18.33 -6.98
C ALA A 190 -16.92 19.23 -7.88
N GLY A 191 -17.07 19.07 -9.20
CA GLY A 191 -16.33 19.85 -10.19
C GLY A 191 -14.92 19.33 -10.52
N LEU A 192 -14.37 18.38 -9.76
CA LEU A 192 -13.02 17.83 -9.99
C LEU A 192 -12.94 16.83 -11.17
N GLY A 193 -14.08 16.33 -11.65
CA GLY A 193 -14.12 15.42 -12.80
C GLY A 193 -13.42 14.07 -12.56
N LEU A 194 -13.35 13.61 -11.30
CA LEU A 194 -12.75 12.33 -10.92
C LEU A 194 -13.39 11.16 -11.66
N LYS A 195 -12.54 10.23 -12.10
CA LYS A 195 -12.94 9.02 -12.82
C LYS A 195 -12.87 7.81 -11.90
N SER A 196 -13.73 6.82 -12.15
CA SER A 196 -13.73 5.55 -11.41
C SER A 196 -12.54 4.64 -11.73
N THR A 197 -11.75 4.95 -12.76
CA THR A 197 -10.61 4.14 -13.18
C THR A 197 -9.60 3.97 -12.05
N GLY A 198 -9.21 2.73 -11.77
CA GLY A 198 -8.24 2.42 -10.72
C GLY A 198 -8.76 2.67 -9.30
N LEU A 199 -10.08 2.75 -9.10
CA LEU A 199 -10.73 2.77 -7.78
C LEU A 199 -11.53 1.48 -7.59
N GLY A 200 -11.64 1.04 -6.34
CA GLY A 200 -12.37 -0.16 -5.96
C GLY A 200 -12.81 -0.12 -4.50
N LEU A 201 -13.49 -1.19 -4.09
CA LEU A 201 -14.00 -1.39 -2.73
C LEU A 201 -13.51 -2.69 -2.10
N GLN A 202 -12.63 -3.39 -2.79
CA GLN A 202 -12.18 -4.72 -2.43
C GLN A 202 -10.68 -4.72 -2.30
N THR A 203 -10.20 -5.52 -1.36
CA THR A 203 -8.80 -5.90 -1.31
C THR A 203 -8.60 -7.37 -1.63
N ARG A 204 -7.49 -7.61 -2.33
CA ARG A 204 -7.03 -8.95 -2.72
C ARG A 204 -5.74 -9.31 -2.03
N PHE A 205 -5.07 -8.34 -1.40
CA PHE A 205 -3.79 -8.52 -0.75
C PHE A 205 -3.85 -7.94 0.65
N PHE A 206 -3.48 -8.77 1.61
CA PHE A 206 -3.43 -8.43 3.01
C PHE A 206 -2.02 -8.64 3.53
N GLU A 207 -1.60 -7.82 4.49
CA GLU A 207 -0.45 -8.10 5.33
C GLU A 207 -0.95 -8.76 6.62
N VAL A 208 -0.48 -9.96 6.90
CA VAL A 208 -0.78 -10.69 8.15
C VAL A 208 0.47 -10.66 9.01
N VAL A 209 0.39 -9.91 10.10
CA VAL A 209 1.43 -9.80 11.11
C VAL A 209 1.11 -10.77 12.23
N SER A 210 2.03 -11.68 12.53
CA SER A 210 1.89 -12.64 13.61
C SER A 210 3.07 -12.52 14.58
N ARG A 211 2.76 -12.51 15.87
CA ARG A 211 3.71 -12.69 16.97
C ARG A 211 3.30 -13.91 17.76
N ILE A 212 4.21 -14.87 17.91
CA ILE A 212 4.00 -16.05 18.72
C ILE A 212 4.96 -15.98 19.89
N THR A 213 4.42 -16.03 21.10
CA THR A 213 5.19 -16.15 22.33
C THR A 213 4.92 -17.53 22.91
N TYR A 214 5.97 -18.31 23.12
CA TYR A 214 5.90 -19.64 23.73
C TYR A 214 7.01 -19.78 24.75
N ASP A 215 6.66 -20.01 26.01
CA ASP A 215 7.56 -19.82 27.17
C ASP A 215 8.22 -18.42 27.07
N ASP A 216 9.55 -18.36 27.00
CA ASP A 216 10.33 -17.11 26.85
C ASP A 216 10.75 -16.81 25.40
N ARG A 217 10.23 -17.54 24.41
CA ARG A 217 10.61 -17.39 23.00
C ARG A 217 9.57 -16.61 22.23
N VAL A 218 10.04 -15.60 21.49
CA VAL A 218 9.19 -14.79 20.61
C VAL A 218 9.61 -14.98 19.16
N VAL A 219 8.64 -15.35 18.32
CA VAL A 219 8.79 -15.41 16.86
C VAL A 219 7.85 -14.37 16.25
N ASN A 220 8.38 -13.57 15.32
CA ASN A 220 7.57 -12.63 14.53
C ASN A 220 7.58 -13.07 13.07
N MET A 221 6.44 -12.92 12.40
CA MET A 221 6.30 -13.19 10.98
C MET A 221 5.34 -12.18 10.36
N VAL A 222 5.75 -11.60 9.24
CA VAL A 222 4.91 -10.76 8.39
C VAL A 222 4.69 -11.52 7.09
N SER A 223 3.43 -11.78 6.74
CA SER A 223 3.07 -12.52 5.53
C SER A 223 2.23 -11.66 4.61
N THR A 224 2.62 -11.56 3.34
CA THR A 224 1.73 -11.04 2.30
C THR A 224 0.83 -12.18 1.84
N VAL A 225 -0.47 -11.97 1.89
CA VAL A 225 -1.48 -12.99 1.65
C VAL A 225 -2.43 -12.54 0.55
N PHE A 226 -2.69 -13.42 -0.42
CA PHE A 226 -3.60 -13.16 -1.55
C PHE A 226 -4.93 -13.89 -1.34
N ARG A 227 -6.04 -13.17 -1.53
CA ARG A 227 -7.42 -13.70 -1.55
C ARG A 227 -7.99 -13.61 -2.97
N ASN A 228 -8.40 -14.76 -3.52
CA ASN A 228 -9.01 -14.83 -4.86
C ASN A 228 -10.52 -14.45 -4.84
N GLN A 229 -11.16 -14.39 -6.01
CA GLN A 229 -12.59 -14.04 -6.14
C GLN A 229 -13.55 -15.00 -5.40
N LYS A 230 -13.11 -16.23 -5.14
CA LYS A 230 -13.87 -17.27 -4.45
C LYS A 230 -13.62 -17.26 -2.93
N GLY A 231 -12.82 -16.32 -2.43
CA GLY A 231 -12.43 -16.24 -1.02
C GLY A 231 -11.31 -17.21 -0.62
N ASN A 232 -10.68 -17.93 -1.55
CA ASN A 232 -9.54 -18.78 -1.19
C ASN A 232 -8.30 -17.93 -0.98
N VAL A 233 -7.53 -18.31 0.04
CA VAL A 233 -6.39 -17.56 0.54
C VAL A 233 -5.10 -18.34 0.30
N ARG A 234 -4.04 -17.65 -0.12
CA ARG A 234 -2.68 -18.22 -0.23
C ARG A 234 -1.63 -17.23 0.28
N THR A 235 -0.59 -17.74 0.93
CA THR A 235 0.60 -16.92 1.23
C THR A 235 1.40 -16.69 -0.04
N VAL A 236 1.81 -15.44 -0.27
CA VAL A 236 2.64 -15.02 -1.41
C VAL A 236 4.08 -14.79 -0.98
N HIS A 237 4.28 -14.15 0.17
CA HIS A 237 5.60 -13.84 0.72
C HIS A 237 5.58 -13.97 2.25
N ARG A 238 6.74 -14.23 2.85
CA ARG A 238 6.95 -14.26 4.31
C ARG A 238 8.27 -13.58 4.65
N ASP A 239 8.22 -12.77 5.69
CA ASP A 239 9.36 -12.06 6.27
C ASP A 239 9.40 -12.29 7.78
N THR A 240 10.54 -12.72 8.31
CA THR A 240 10.77 -12.98 9.75
C THR A 240 11.69 -11.95 10.40
N GLY A 241 12.21 -10.99 9.63
CA GLY A 241 13.14 -9.95 10.09
C GLY A 241 12.43 -8.76 10.75
N GLN A 242 11.13 -8.59 10.53
CA GLN A 242 10.37 -7.45 11.05
C GLN A 242 9.88 -7.68 12.47
N LYS A 243 10.13 -6.70 13.35
CA LYS A 243 9.77 -6.73 14.78
C LYS A 243 8.74 -5.66 15.09
N ASN A 244 7.92 -5.88 16.12
CA ASN A 244 6.99 -4.89 16.69
C ASN A 244 6.01 -4.28 15.68
N ARG A 245 5.46 -5.10 14.78
CA ARG A 245 4.52 -4.64 13.73
C ARG A 245 3.04 -4.69 14.15
N ILE A 246 2.71 -5.29 15.30
CA ILE A 246 1.34 -5.29 15.84
C ILE A 246 1.11 -3.96 16.56
N THR A 247 0.07 -3.25 16.15
CA THR A 247 -0.27 -1.89 16.61
C THR A 247 -1.74 -1.72 16.97
N LYS A 248 -2.61 -2.64 16.55
CA LYS A 248 -4.06 -2.61 16.85
C LYS A 248 -4.34 -3.05 18.27
N GLU A 249 -5.47 -2.60 18.79
CA GLU A 249 -5.96 -3.01 20.10
C GLU A 249 -6.18 -4.54 20.13
N PRO A 250 -5.74 -5.21 21.21
CA PRO A 250 -5.88 -6.65 21.33
C PRO A 250 -7.33 -7.04 21.61
N TYR A 251 -7.80 -8.08 20.92
CA TYR A 251 -9.10 -8.70 21.14
C TYR A 251 -8.94 -10.20 21.35
N THR A 252 -9.32 -10.71 22.52
CA THR A 252 -9.31 -12.14 22.80
C THR A 252 -10.51 -12.80 22.15
N ILE A 253 -10.25 -13.74 21.24
CA ILE A 253 -11.32 -14.59 20.70
C ILE A 253 -11.66 -15.62 21.79
N SER A 254 -12.75 -15.39 22.53
CA SER A 254 -13.30 -16.41 23.43
C SER A 254 -13.81 -17.59 22.60
N GLU A 255 -13.39 -18.81 22.94
CA GLU A 255 -14.06 -20.01 22.42
C GLU A 255 -15.56 -19.91 22.76
N GLY A 256 -16.40 -20.00 21.73
CA GLY A 256 -17.86 -20.08 21.89
C GLY A 256 -18.30 -21.48 22.29
#